data_AF-A0A7H8R7J8-F1
#
_entry.id   AF-A0A7H8R7J8-F1
#
_cell.length_a   1.000
_cell.length_b   1.000
_cell.length_c   1.000
_cell.angle_alpha   90.00
_cell.angle_beta   90.00
_cell.angle_gamma   90.00
#
_symmetry.space_group_name_H-M   'P 1'
#
loop_
_entity.id
_entity.type
_entity.pdbx_description
1 polymer ?
#
loop_
_entity_poly.entity_id
_entity_poly.type
_entity_poly.pdbx_seq_one_letter_code
_entity_poly.pdbx_strand_id
1 'polypeptide(L)'
;MARPSTADGRQHGKSASNDNVGEPSRCLTVNLEELKLGDVPEGPLNKDEFLELCRSDPGSLFEDLFQHLSIQEKRLEEAFAESSNNDTEEIDSMREEIQNLKSNLADHRQAISELITERDAAIANTSLAGGDHKKKTTKLPDGQLLSDGIDPKYELWEIDIKNKLEANADHYPIALARMAYVKGMCKGEAANHLLL
;
A
#
# COMPACT_ATOMS: atom_id res chain seq x y z
N MET A 1 53.86 13.41 27.36
CA MET A 1 54.57 12.18 26.95
C MET A 1 53.61 11.37 26.09
N ALA A 2 53.66 11.47 24.76
CA ALA A 2 54.53 10.72 23.85
C ALA A 2 54.16 9.21 23.74
N ARG A 3 53.61 8.85 22.58
CA ARG A 3 53.37 7.51 21.95
C ARG A 3 54.70 6.70 21.81
N PRO A 4 54.78 5.41 21.36
CA PRO A 4 53.99 4.78 20.26
C PRO A 4 53.87 3.21 20.16
N SER A 5 53.22 2.79 19.05
CA SER A 5 53.50 1.60 18.18
C SER A 5 53.08 0.20 18.67
N THR A 6 52.52 -0.73 17.88
CA THR A 6 52.37 -0.94 16.40
C THR A 6 51.26 -2.01 16.20
N ALA A 7 50.35 -1.88 15.22
CA ALA A 7 50.21 -2.67 13.97
C ALA A 7 50.03 -4.20 14.16
N ASP A 8 49.27 -4.99 13.40
CA ASP A 8 48.55 -4.89 12.13
C ASP A 8 47.62 -6.15 12.06
N GLY A 9 46.57 -6.18 11.22
CA GLY A 9 45.77 -7.42 11.09
C GLY A 9 44.38 -7.34 10.45
N ARG A 10 44.31 -6.86 9.21
CA ARG A 10 43.30 -7.09 8.15
C ARG A 10 42.53 -8.43 8.28
N GLN A 11 41.19 -8.53 8.17
CA GLN A 11 40.37 -8.64 6.94
C GLN A 11 38.89 -8.82 7.37
N HIS A 12 37.92 -8.02 6.89
CA HIS A 12 37.01 -8.23 5.74
C HIS A 12 35.55 -8.49 6.18
N GLY A 13 34.62 -7.74 5.56
CA GLY A 13 33.19 -7.87 5.79
C GLY A 13 32.42 -6.55 5.62
N LYS A 14 32.63 -5.84 4.50
CA LYS A 14 31.73 -4.75 4.10
C LYS A 14 30.59 -5.36 3.28
N SER A 15 29.38 -5.42 3.85
CA SER A 15 28.15 -5.53 3.07
C SER A 15 27.55 -4.14 2.95
N ALA A 16 27.90 -3.45 1.86
CA ALA A 16 27.18 -2.27 1.41
C ALA A 16 26.22 -2.74 0.31
N SER A 17 24.93 -2.79 0.64
CA SER A 17 23.86 -2.93 -0.34
C SER A 17 23.88 -1.67 -1.19
N ASN A 18 24.30 -1.82 -2.44
CA ASN A 18 24.30 -0.75 -3.43
C ASN A 18 22.97 -0.87 -4.18
N ASP A 19 21.91 -0.26 -3.64
CA ASP A 19 20.67 -0.03 -4.36
C ASP A 19 20.92 1.05 -5.42
N ASN A 20 21.54 0.63 -6.53
CA ASN A 20 21.57 1.42 -7.74
C ASN A 20 20.27 1.11 -8.50
N VAL A 21 19.21 1.82 -8.15
CA VAL A 21 18.00 1.91 -8.97
C VAL A 21 18.46 2.46 -10.31
N GLY A 22 18.54 1.58 -11.30
CA GLY A 22 18.87 1.94 -12.67
C GLY A 22 17.79 2.87 -13.20
N GLU A 23 18.03 4.17 -13.13
CA GLU A 23 17.36 5.12 -14.00
C GLU A 23 17.51 4.60 -15.44
N PRO A 24 16.43 4.52 -16.23
CA PRO A 24 16.52 4.13 -17.62
C PRO A 24 17.43 5.16 -18.30
N SER A 25 18.64 4.73 -18.62
CA SER A 25 19.61 5.55 -19.30
C SER A 25 18.96 6.00 -20.60
N ARG A 26 18.72 7.30 -20.74
CA ARG A 26 18.25 7.95 -21.98
C ARG A 26 19.29 7.89 -23.12
N CYS A 27 20.33 7.07 -22.96
CA CYS A 27 21.43 6.95 -23.89
C CYS A 27 21.15 5.78 -24.83
N LEU A 28 20.91 6.12 -26.10
CA LEU A 28 20.74 5.16 -27.18
C LEU A 28 22.05 4.38 -27.35
N THR A 29 22.07 3.14 -26.85
CA THR A 29 23.19 2.23 -27.09
C THR A 29 22.94 1.56 -28.44
N VAL A 30 23.61 2.07 -29.48
CA VAL A 30 23.53 1.49 -30.82
C VAL A 30 24.26 0.15 -30.78
N ASN A 31 23.51 -0.95 -30.80
CA ASN A 31 24.10 -2.27 -30.88
C ASN A 31 24.43 -2.59 -32.35
N LEU A 32 25.72 -2.54 -32.69
CA LEU A 32 26.24 -2.79 -34.04
C LEU A 32 26.19 -4.29 -34.42
N GLU A 33 25.82 -5.15 -33.48
CA GLU A 33 25.69 -6.61 -33.66
C GLU A 33 24.57 -7.01 -34.63
N GLU A 34 23.57 -6.15 -34.85
CA GLU A 34 22.40 -6.43 -35.70
C GLU A 34 22.44 -5.78 -37.09
N LEU A 35 23.49 -5.00 -37.39
CA LEU A 35 23.62 -4.34 -38.69
C LEU A 35 24.05 -5.34 -39.77
N LYS A 36 23.11 -5.76 -40.62
CA LYS A 36 23.40 -6.55 -41.81
C LYS A 36 23.75 -5.62 -42.97
N LEU A 37 25.03 -5.23 -43.06
CA LEU A 37 25.57 -4.69 -44.30
C LEU A 37 25.72 -5.83 -45.32
N GLY A 38 25.35 -5.56 -46.58
CA GLY A 38 25.31 -6.55 -47.66
C GLY A 38 26.59 -7.38 -47.81
N ASP A 39 26.44 -8.62 -48.31
CA ASP A 39 27.47 -9.63 -48.65
C ASP A 39 28.76 -9.67 -47.77
N VAL A 40 28.63 -9.43 -46.47
CA VAL A 40 29.66 -9.68 -45.45
C VAL A 40 29.23 -10.87 -44.58
N PRO A 41 30.14 -11.83 -44.26
CA PRO A 41 29.81 -13.10 -43.62
C PRO A 41 29.15 -12.93 -42.25
N GLU A 42 28.24 -13.85 -41.93
CA GLU A 42 27.41 -13.90 -40.73
C GLU A 42 28.20 -13.66 -39.42
N GLY A 43 28.09 -12.44 -38.86
CA GLY A 43 28.64 -12.09 -37.56
C GLY A 43 28.47 -10.61 -37.20
N PRO A 44 28.62 -10.23 -35.92
CA PRO A 44 28.65 -8.84 -35.48
C PRO A 44 29.73 -8.06 -36.23
N LEU A 45 29.35 -6.91 -36.79
CA LEU A 45 30.28 -6.07 -37.53
C LEU A 45 31.38 -5.56 -36.60
N ASN A 46 32.61 -6.02 -36.81
CA ASN A 46 33.71 -5.61 -35.95
C ASN A 46 34.21 -4.20 -36.33
N LYS A 47 34.97 -3.57 -35.43
CA LYS A 47 35.42 -2.19 -35.61
C LYS A 47 36.26 -1.99 -36.88
N ASP A 48 37.09 -2.97 -37.22
CA ASP A 48 37.98 -2.86 -38.38
C ASP A 48 37.20 -3.03 -39.69
N GLU A 49 36.22 -3.95 -39.72
CA GLU A 49 35.27 -4.12 -40.83
C GLU A 49 34.42 -2.86 -41.05
N PHE A 50 33.93 -2.24 -39.97
CA PHE A 50 33.18 -0.99 -40.05
C PHE A 50 34.03 0.14 -40.65
N LEU A 51 35.29 0.28 -40.21
CA LEU A 51 36.21 1.29 -40.75
C LEU A 51 36.56 1.03 -42.21
N GLU A 52 36.60 -0.23 -42.62
CA GLU A 52 36.79 -0.61 -44.02
C GLU A 52 35.57 -0.22 -44.86
N LEU A 53 34.35 -0.53 -44.41
CA LEU A 53 33.08 -0.11 -45.03
C LEU A 53 32.93 1.41 -45.13
N CYS A 54 33.39 2.17 -44.14
CA CYS A 54 33.44 3.64 -44.23
C CYS A 54 34.30 4.14 -45.39
N ARG A 55 35.30 3.36 -45.83
CA ARG A 55 36.23 3.73 -46.91
C ARG A 55 35.79 3.17 -48.26
N SER A 56 35.20 1.98 -48.28
CA SER A 56 34.81 1.29 -49.51
C SER A 56 33.41 1.65 -49.98
N ASP A 57 32.43 1.77 -49.09
CA ASP A 57 31.05 2.14 -49.43
C ASP A 57 30.34 2.91 -48.28
N PRO A 58 30.68 4.20 -48.09
CA PRO A 58 30.09 5.02 -47.04
C PRO A 58 28.60 5.32 -47.26
N GLY A 59 28.10 5.23 -48.50
CA GLY A 59 26.72 5.54 -48.85
C GLY A 59 25.76 4.47 -48.36
N SER A 60 26.04 3.22 -48.71
CA SER A 60 25.23 2.08 -48.23
C SER A 60 25.30 1.97 -46.71
N LEU A 61 26.49 2.15 -46.12
CA LEU A 61 26.65 2.12 -44.67
C LEU A 61 25.80 3.18 -43.95
N PHE A 62 25.74 4.40 -44.48
CA PHE A 62 24.90 5.44 -43.90
C PHE A 62 23.42 5.09 -43.99
N GLU A 63 22.95 4.61 -45.14
CA GLU A 63 21.54 4.24 -45.33
C GLU A 63 21.14 3.10 -44.38
N ASP A 64 21.96 2.04 -44.29
CA ASP A 64 21.69 0.89 -43.42
C ASP A 64 21.67 1.30 -41.93
N LEU A 65 22.61 2.14 -41.51
CA LEU A 65 22.63 2.71 -40.15
C LEU A 65 21.41 3.59 -39.89
N PHE A 66 21.07 4.46 -40.83
CA PHE A 66 19.95 5.38 -40.70
C PHE A 66 18.61 4.64 -40.61
N GLN A 67 18.41 3.62 -41.44
CA GLN A 67 17.24 2.74 -41.40
C GLN A 67 17.16 1.99 -40.07
N HIS A 68 18.27 1.39 -39.63
CA HIS A 68 18.30 0.67 -38.35
C HIS A 68 17.96 1.59 -37.17
N LEU A 69 18.57 2.79 -37.10
CA LEU A 69 18.29 3.76 -36.05
C LEU A 69 16.83 4.24 -36.07
N SER A 70 16.27 4.50 -37.25
CA SER A 70 14.87 4.91 -37.40
C SER A 70 13.90 3.82 -36.92
N ILE A 71 14.21 2.55 -37.18
CA ILE A 71 13.43 1.41 -36.69
C ILE A 71 13.51 1.31 -35.16
N GLN A 72 14.70 1.47 -34.59
CA GLN A 72 14.89 1.41 -33.14
C GLN A 72 14.17 2.56 -32.41
N GLU A 73 14.23 3.78 -32.96
CA GLU A 73 13.51 4.94 -32.44
C GLU A 73 12.00 4.69 -32.42
N LYS A 74 11.45 4.18 -33.52
CA LYS A 74 10.02 3.83 -33.60
C LYS A 74 9.62 2.75 -32.58
N ARG A 75 10.42 1.69 -32.44
CA ARG A 75 10.15 0.61 -31.46
C ARG A 75 10.17 1.11 -30.01
N LEU A 76 11.08 2.03 -29.70
CA LEU A 76 11.15 2.65 -28.37
C LEU A 76 9.90 3.49 -28.09
N GLU A 77 9.44 4.26 -29.08
CA GLU A 77 8.24 5.06 -28.92
C GLU A 77 6.98 4.20 -28.75
N GLU A 78 6.87 3.10 -29.50
CA GLU A 78 5.80 2.11 -29.34
C GLU A 78 5.87 1.46 -27.95
N ALA A 79 7.04 1.00 -27.50
CA ALA A 79 7.20 0.39 -26.17
C ALA A 79 6.89 1.37 -25.04
N PHE A 80 7.26 2.64 -25.18
CA PHE A 80 6.97 3.67 -24.19
C PHE A 80 5.47 4.00 -24.14
N ALA A 81 4.82 4.12 -25.30
CA ALA A 81 3.38 4.33 -25.40
C ALA A 81 2.60 3.14 -24.81
N GLU A 82 3.02 1.92 -25.09
CA GLU A 82 2.38 0.70 -24.60
C GLU A 82 2.52 0.55 -23.07
N SER A 83 3.70 0.83 -22.52
CA SER A 83 3.91 0.89 -21.07
C SER A 83 3.04 1.97 -20.41
N SER A 84 2.99 3.17 -21.01
CA SER A 84 2.19 4.28 -20.48
C SER A 84 0.68 3.99 -20.51
N ASN A 85 0.20 3.31 -21.55
CA ASN A 85 -1.21 2.93 -21.64
C ASN A 85 -1.56 1.87 -20.61
N ASN A 86 -0.72 0.85 -20.44
CA ASN A 86 -0.93 -0.21 -19.45
C ASN A 86 -0.97 0.34 -18.02
N ASP A 87 -0.04 1.24 -17.67
CA ASP A 87 -0.04 1.90 -16.35
C ASP A 87 -1.32 2.72 -16.12
N THR A 88 -1.82 3.38 -17.18
CA THR A 88 -3.05 4.17 -17.10
C THR A 88 -4.27 3.28 -16.89
N GLU A 89 -4.37 2.18 -17.63
CA GLU A 89 -5.46 1.19 -17.49
C GLU A 89 -5.47 0.54 -16.10
N GLU A 90 -4.30 0.20 -15.55
CA GLU A 90 -4.17 -0.35 -14.20
C GLU A 90 -4.63 0.67 -13.13
N ILE A 91 -4.20 1.93 -13.25
CA ILE A 91 -4.61 3.01 -12.36
C ILE A 91 -6.13 3.21 -12.40
N ASP A 92 -6.73 3.21 -13.59
CA ASP A 92 -8.16 3.40 -13.74
C ASP A 92 -8.96 2.22 -13.18
N SER A 93 -8.50 0.99 -13.39
CA SER A 93 -9.09 -0.21 -12.79
C SER A 93 -9.07 -0.16 -11.26
N MET A 94 -7.92 0.20 -10.66
CA MET A 94 -7.82 0.34 -9.21
C MET A 94 -8.71 1.46 -8.66
N ARG A 95 -8.86 2.56 -9.39
CA ARG A 95 -9.75 3.67 -8.99
C ARG A 95 -11.21 3.22 -8.96
N GLU A 96 -11.63 2.46 -9.97
CA GLU A 96 -12.98 1.90 -10.03
C GLU A 96 -13.23 0.93 -8.85
N GLU A 97 -12.28 0.05 -8.54
CA GLU A 97 -12.40 -0.86 -7.39
C GLU A 97 -12.51 -0.09 -6.07
N ILE A 98 -11.66 0.92 -5.85
CA ILE A 98 -11.74 1.79 -4.66
C ILE A 98 -13.10 2.46 -4.57
N GLN A 99 -13.64 2.95 -5.69
CA GLN A 99 -14.95 3.58 -5.71
C GLN A 99 -16.05 2.59 -5.36
N ASN A 100 -16.00 1.37 -5.90
CA ASN A 100 -16.97 0.32 -5.60
C ASN A 100 -16.93 -0.10 -4.13
N LEU A 101 -15.73 -0.34 -3.59
CA LEU A 101 -15.53 -0.68 -2.17
C LEU A 101 -16.05 0.44 -1.25
N LYS A 102 -15.80 1.71 -1.59
CA LYS A 102 -16.33 2.86 -0.84
C LYS A 102 -17.85 2.90 -0.86
N SER A 103 -18.48 2.66 -2.02
CA SER A 103 -19.94 2.61 -2.13
C SER A 103 -20.52 1.49 -1.28
N ASN A 104 -19.97 0.28 -1.38
CA ASN A 104 -20.43 -0.87 -0.63
C ASN A 104 -20.28 -0.66 0.89
N LEU A 105 -19.17 -0.07 1.33
CA LEU A 105 -18.99 0.31 2.73
C LEU A 105 -20.03 1.35 3.19
N ALA A 106 -20.41 2.31 2.33
CA ALA A 106 -21.46 3.27 2.65
C ALA A 106 -22.82 2.58 2.81
N ASP A 107 -23.17 1.68 1.88
CA ASP A 107 -24.43 0.91 1.92
C ASP A 107 -24.51 0.02 3.17
N HIS A 108 -23.41 -0.69 3.50
CA HIS A 108 -23.32 -1.49 4.71
C HIS A 108 -23.45 -0.64 5.98
N ARG A 109 -22.80 0.53 6.04
CA ARG A 109 -22.93 1.46 7.16
C ARG A 109 -24.36 1.95 7.32
N GLN A 110 -25.05 2.26 6.21
CA GLN A 110 -26.44 2.65 6.23
C GLN A 110 -27.35 1.53 6.73
N ALA A 111 -27.21 0.32 6.19
CA ALA A 111 -27.99 -0.85 6.61
C ALA A 111 -27.80 -1.16 8.11
N ILE A 112 -26.56 -1.08 8.61
CA ILE A 112 -26.27 -1.25 10.05
C ILE A 112 -26.97 -0.15 10.87
N SER A 113 -26.93 1.10 10.41
CA SER A 113 -27.60 2.21 11.10
C SER A 113 -29.11 2.00 11.19
N GLU A 114 -29.76 1.58 10.09
CA GLU A 114 -31.19 1.31 10.04
C GLU A 114 -31.57 0.19 11.03
N LEU A 115 -30.86 -0.94 11.01
CA LEU A 115 -31.09 -2.05 11.95
C LEU A 115 -30.90 -1.65 13.42
N ILE A 116 -29.92 -0.79 13.71
CA ILE A 116 -29.73 -0.24 15.06
C ILE A 116 -30.94 0.59 15.47
N THR A 117 -31.43 1.47 14.60
CA THR A 117 -32.58 2.33 14.90
C THR A 117 -33.86 1.53 15.12
N GLU A 118 -34.13 0.52 14.29
CA GLU A 118 -35.30 -0.35 14.43
C GLU A 118 -35.27 -1.13 15.74
N ARG A 119 -34.12 -1.71 16.07
CA ARG A 119 -33.93 -2.43 17.34
C ARG A 119 -34.14 -1.51 18.54
N ASP A 120 -33.55 -0.32 18.51
CA ASP A 120 -33.64 0.63 19.63
C ASP A 120 -35.09 1.14 19.79
N ALA A 121 -35.83 1.33 18.71
CA ALA A 121 -37.27 1.64 18.74
C ALA A 121 -38.11 0.49 19.33
N ALA A 122 -37.82 -0.76 18.97
CA ALA A 122 -38.50 -1.93 19.52
C ALA A 122 -38.26 -2.09 21.05
N ILE A 123 -37.04 -1.80 21.51
CA ILE A 123 -36.70 -1.79 22.95
C ILE A 123 -37.48 -0.69 23.68
N ALA A 124 -37.56 0.51 23.11
CA ALA A 124 -38.31 1.62 23.69
C ALA A 124 -39.81 1.31 23.81
N ASN A 125 -40.43 0.77 22.75
CA ASN A 125 -41.84 0.40 22.73
C ASN A 125 -42.17 -0.70 23.75
N THR A 126 -41.27 -1.67 23.92
CA THR A 126 -41.42 -2.74 24.93
C THR A 126 -41.29 -2.20 26.36
N SER A 127 -40.42 -1.22 26.60
CA SER A 127 -40.29 -0.55 27.91
C SER A 127 -41.52 0.29 28.28
N LEU A 128 -42.22 0.87 27.31
CA LEU A 128 -43.41 1.71 27.55
C LEU A 128 -44.69 0.89 27.77
N ALA A 129 -44.79 -0.31 27.21
CA ALA A 129 -45.96 -1.18 27.36
C ALA A 129 -45.99 -1.96 28.70
N GLY A 130 -44.86 -2.08 29.40
CA GLY A 130 -44.75 -2.68 30.73
C GLY A 130 -44.48 -1.63 31.80
N GLY A 131 -45.53 -1.02 32.34
CA GLY A 131 -45.49 0.02 33.37
C GLY A 131 -45.03 -0.47 34.75
N ASP A 132 -43.94 -1.22 34.82
CA ASP A 132 -43.27 -1.56 36.05
C ASP A 132 -41.99 -0.73 36.15
N HIS A 133 -41.87 0.07 37.20
CA HIS A 133 -40.64 0.78 37.54
C HIS A 133 -39.56 -0.25 37.89
N LYS A 134 -38.97 -0.87 36.87
CA LYS A 134 -37.86 -1.81 37.01
C LYS A 134 -36.72 -1.09 37.71
N LYS A 135 -36.51 -1.46 38.98
CA LYS A 135 -35.35 -1.04 39.75
C LYS A 135 -34.12 -1.47 38.96
N LYS A 136 -33.29 -0.50 38.56
CA LYS A 136 -32.05 -0.78 37.84
C LYS A 136 -31.15 -1.68 38.69
N THR A 137 -30.39 -2.53 38.03
CA THR A 137 -29.37 -3.38 38.65
C THR A 137 -28.35 -2.52 39.38
N THR A 138 -27.72 -3.05 40.43
CA THR A 138 -26.62 -2.36 41.12
C THR A 138 -25.50 -2.06 40.13
N LYS A 139 -25.04 -0.81 40.09
CA LYS A 139 -23.97 -0.38 39.20
C LYS A 139 -22.67 -1.09 39.62
N LEU A 140 -22.11 -1.92 38.75
CA LEU A 140 -20.78 -2.50 38.97
C LEU A 140 -19.71 -1.39 38.89
N PRO A 141 -18.54 -1.55 39.50
CA PRO A 141 -17.40 -0.64 39.26
C PRO A 141 -16.96 -0.70 37.79
N ASP A 142 -16.37 0.39 37.30
CA ASP A 142 -15.80 0.45 35.94
C ASP A 142 -14.42 -0.22 35.92
N GLY A 143 -14.06 -0.82 34.78
CA GLY A 143 -12.78 -1.51 34.58
C GLY A 143 -11.60 -0.55 34.35
N GLN A 144 -10.44 -1.10 33.95
CA GLN A 144 -9.29 -0.27 33.57
C GLN A 144 -9.51 0.42 32.21
N LEU A 145 -8.93 1.62 32.05
CA LEU A 145 -8.94 2.38 30.79
C LEU A 145 -7.91 1.82 29.82
N LEU A 146 -8.31 1.52 28.57
CA LEU A 146 -7.39 1.13 27.52
C LEU A 146 -6.63 2.36 27.00
N SER A 147 -5.30 2.26 26.87
CA SER A 147 -4.49 3.37 26.38
C SER A 147 -3.59 3.03 25.18
N ASP A 148 -2.69 2.08 25.34
CA ASP A 148 -1.71 1.65 24.34
C ASP A 148 -1.79 0.14 24.03
N GLY A 149 -2.70 -0.58 24.70
CA GLY A 149 -2.85 -2.03 24.59
C GLY A 149 -1.78 -2.84 25.35
N ILE A 150 -0.94 -2.19 26.16
CA ILE A 150 0.09 -2.84 26.97
C ILE A 150 -0.45 -3.17 28.36
N ASP A 151 -1.02 -2.17 29.06
CA ASP A 151 -1.69 -2.34 30.35
C ASP A 151 -2.95 -1.45 30.45
N PRO A 152 -4.17 -2.03 30.45
CA PRO A 152 -4.46 -3.45 30.29
C PRO A 152 -4.21 -3.94 28.85
N LYS A 153 -3.96 -5.25 28.70
CA LYS A 153 -3.98 -5.90 27.38
C LYS A 153 -5.36 -5.81 26.76
N TYR A 154 -5.42 -5.63 25.45
CA TYR A 154 -6.68 -5.47 24.72
C TYR A 154 -7.66 -6.61 24.98
N GLU A 155 -7.22 -7.87 24.97
CA GLU A 155 -8.11 -9.03 25.12
C GLU A 155 -8.74 -9.09 26.52
N LEU A 156 -7.98 -8.74 27.56
CA LEU A 156 -8.48 -8.69 28.93
C LEU A 156 -9.46 -7.52 29.10
N TRP A 157 -9.10 -6.35 28.56
CA TRP A 157 -9.97 -5.19 28.56
C TRP A 157 -11.29 -5.45 27.83
N GLU A 158 -11.25 -6.11 26.67
CA GLU A 158 -12.43 -6.44 25.88
C GLU A 158 -13.40 -7.33 26.66
N ILE A 159 -12.87 -8.35 27.36
CA ILE A 159 -13.67 -9.23 28.22
C ILE A 159 -14.34 -8.42 29.34
N ASP A 160 -13.60 -7.53 30.01
CA ASP A 160 -14.15 -6.69 31.08
C ASP A 160 -15.27 -5.76 30.60
N ILE A 161 -15.10 -5.16 29.42
CA ILE A 161 -16.11 -4.30 28.80
C ILE A 161 -17.36 -5.10 28.41
N LYS A 162 -17.19 -6.28 27.80
CA LYS A 162 -18.32 -7.15 27.43
C LYS A 162 -19.10 -7.58 28.67
N ASN A 163 -18.42 -8.07 29.69
CA ASN A 163 -19.03 -8.49 30.95
C ASN A 163 -19.80 -7.34 31.62
N LYS A 164 -19.23 -6.13 31.60
CA LYS A 164 -19.87 -4.94 32.16
C LYS A 164 -21.15 -4.55 31.41
N LEU A 165 -21.10 -4.54 30.09
CA LEU A 165 -22.24 -4.19 29.26
C LEU A 165 -23.36 -5.23 29.34
N GLU A 166 -23.01 -6.50 29.57
CA GLU A 166 -23.99 -7.57 29.79
C GLU A 166 -24.61 -7.49 31.19
N ALA A 167 -23.79 -7.40 32.24
CA ALA A 167 -24.26 -7.39 33.63
C ALA A 167 -25.06 -6.12 33.98
N ASN A 168 -24.77 -4.99 33.34
CA ASN A 168 -25.51 -3.73 33.49
C ASN A 168 -26.25 -3.35 32.18
N ALA A 169 -26.75 -4.33 31.43
CA ALA A 169 -27.45 -4.10 30.15
C ALA A 169 -28.64 -3.13 30.27
N ASP A 170 -29.32 -3.12 31.42
CA ASP A 170 -30.42 -2.21 31.74
C ASP A 170 -29.98 -0.73 31.91
N HIS A 171 -28.69 -0.48 32.12
CA HIS A 171 -28.11 0.87 32.14
C HIS A 171 -27.72 1.36 30.74
N TYR A 172 -27.54 0.46 29.77
CA TYR A 172 -27.11 0.77 28.40
C TYR A 172 -28.05 0.16 27.35
N PRO A 173 -29.35 0.51 27.36
CA PRO A 173 -30.36 -0.18 26.55
C PRO A 173 -30.14 0.00 25.04
N ILE A 174 -29.70 1.17 24.61
CA ILE A 174 -29.53 1.53 23.19
C ILE A 174 -28.08 1.36 22.72
N ALA A 175 -27.87 1.21 21.40
CA ALA A 175 -26.52 1.03 20.84
C ALA A 175 -25.62 2.22 21.17
N LEU A 176 -26.14 3.43 21.02
CA LEU A 176 -25.39 4.67 21.22
C LEU A 176 -24.86 4.78 22.66
N ALA A 177 -25.63 4.35 23.67
CA ALA A 177 -25.20 4.34 25.06
C ALA A 177 -24.05 3.34 25.30
N ARG A 178 -24.10 2.17 24.66
CA ARG A 178 -23.01 1.18 24.72
C ARG A 178 -21.75 1.70 24.04
N MET A 179 -21.88 2.28 22.85
CA MET A 179 -20.76 2.88 22.12
C MET A 179 -20.12 4.03 22.91
N ALA A 180 -20.94 4.91 23.51
CA ALA A 180 -20.45 6.00 24.34
C ALA A 180 -19.70 5.50 25.57
N TYR A 181 -20.18 4.42 26.20
CA TYR A 181 -19.46 3.77 27.30
C TYR A 181 -18.11 3.23 26.85
N VAL A 182 -18.06 2.45 25.76
CA VAL A 182 -16.81 1.90 25.22
C VAL A 182 -15.81 3.01 24.89
N LYS A 183 -16.27 4.10 24.25
CA LYS A 183 -15.42 5.26 23.94
C LYS A 183 -14.88 5.93 25.21
N GLY A 184 -15.67 6.05 26.26
CA GLY A 184 -15.25 6.57 27.56
C GLY A 184 -14.26 5.66 28.31
N MET A 185 -14.17 4.38 27.92
CA MET A 185 -13.24 3.40 28.46
C MET A 185 -11.90 3.34 27.71
N CYS A 186 -11.71 4.22 26.72
CA CYS A 186 -10.45 4.42 26.00
C CYS A 186 -9.86 5.80 26.30
N LYS A 187 -8.53 5.89 26.39
CA LYS A 187 -7.77 7.14 26.55
C LYS A 187 -6.52 7.11 25.66
N GLY A 188 -5.84 8.25 25.52
CA GLY A 188 -4.58 8.31 24.77
C GLY A 188 -4.73 7.78 23.33
N GLU A 189 -3.81 6.92 22.91
CA GLU A 189 -3.76 6.42 21.54
C GLU A 189 -4.99 5.57 21.16
N ALA A 190 -5.47 4.73 22.08
CA ALA A 190 -6.68 3.94 21.87
C ALA A 190 -7.91 4.82 21.56
N ALA A 191 -8.01 6.01 22.14
CA ALA A 191 -9.10 6.93 21.85
C ALA A 191 -8.99 7.56 20.44
N ASN A 192 -7.76 7.77 19.94
CA ASN A 192 -7.51 8.32 18.61
C ASN A 192 -7.94 7.34 17.50
N HIS A 193 -7.80 6.04 17.73
CA HIS A 193 -8.25 5.00 16.79
C HIS A 193 -9.77 4.82 16.73
N LEU A 194 -10.52 5.37 17.70
CA LEU A 194 -11.98 5.33 17.74
C LEU A 194 -12.64 6.53 17.05
N LEU A 195 -11.88 7.33 16.31
CA LEU A 195 -12.43 8.40 15.48
C LEU A 195 -13.27 7.78 14.34
N LEU A 196 -14.58 7.85 14.51
CA LEU A 196 -15.59 7.70 13.46
C LEU A 196 -15.52 8.87 12.47
#